data_AF-A0A7C4XXG9-F1
#
_entry.id   AF-A0A7C4XXG9-F1
#
_cell.length_a   1.000
_cell.length_b   1.000
_cell.length_c   1.000
_cell.angle_alpha   90.00
_cell.angle_beta   90.00
_cell.angle_gamma   90.00
#
_symmetry.space_group_name_H-M   'P 1'
#
loop_
_entity.id
_entity.type
_entity.pdbx_description
1 polymer ?
#
loop_
_entity_poly.entity_id
_entity_poly.type
_entity_poly.pdbx_seq_one_letter_code
_entity_poly.pdbx_strand_id
1 'polypeptide(L)' 'APEEVGADSSKIVLTARSGRSALAYRFQKLGFQFDRNDVDVLYNEFLKVADSKKEVEDADLTSIAKQYQTQGAVA' A
#
# COMPACT_ATOMS: atom_id res chain seq x y z
N ALA A 1 0.97 28.58 -23.82
CA ALA A 1 1.78 28.50 -22.58
C ALA A 1 1.36 27.24 -21.83
N PRO A 2 2.32 26.48 -21.26
CA PRO A 2 2.13 25.14 -20.76
C PRO A 2 1.78 25.18 -19.28
N GLU A 3 0.61 24.69 -18.90
CA GLU A 3 0.41 24.21 -17.52
C GLU A 3 -0.38 22.92 -17.65
N GLU A 4 0.36 21.83 -17.55
CA GLU A 4 -0.12 20.48 -17.31
C GLU A 4 -1.16 20.52 -16.18
N VAL A 5 -2.43 20.64 -16.54
CA VAL A 5 -3.53 20.29 -15.63
C VAL A 5 -3.62 18.77 -15.54
N GLY A 6 -2.50 18.15 -15.15
CA GLY A 6 -2.44 16.80 -14.62
C GLY A 6 -3.20 16.83 -13.31
N ALA A 7 -4.53 16.70 -13.42
CA ALA A 7 -5.44 16.65 -12.31
C ALA A 7 -4.79 15.85 -11.19
N ASP A 8 -4.47 16.56 -10.12
CA ASP A 8 -3.88 16.10 -8.88
C ASP A 8 -4.10 14.61 -8.71
N SER A 9 -3.05 13.84 -8.98
CA SER A 9 -2.95 12.44 -8.62
C SER A 9 -3.38 12.37 -7.16
N SER A 10 -4.66 12.08 -6.91
CA SER A 10 -5.24 12.14 -5.58
C SER A 10 -4.44 11.15 -4.79
N LYS A 11 -3.51 11.67 -3.98
CA LYS A 11 -2.69 10.89 -3.08
C LYS A 11 -3.66 10.38 -2.04
N ILE A 12 -4.31 9.26 -2.32
CA ILE A 12 -5.14 8.58 -1.33
C ILE A 12 -4.14 8.01 -0.33
N VAL A 13 -3.89 8.78 0.71
CA VAL A 13 -3.09 8.37 1.86
C VAL A 13 -3.89 7.32 2.61
N LEU A 14 -3.30 6.15 2.84
CA LEU A 14 -3.89 5.16 3.72
C LEU A 14 -3.43 5.46 5.16
N THR A 15 -4.35 5.34 6.11
CA THR A 15 -4.05 5.51 7.54
C THR A 15 -4.51 4.26 8.30
N ALA A 16 -4.24 4.16 9.60
CA ALA A 16 -4.67 3.01 10.41
C ALA A 16 -6.20 2.77 10.43
N ARG A 17 -7.00 3.71 9.89
CA ARG A 17 -8.45 3.56 9.71
C ARG A 17 -8.86 2.99 8.35
N SER A 18 -7.94 2.96 7.39
CA SER A 18 -8.15 2.40 6.06
C SER A 18 -8.10 0.87 6.16
N GLY A 19 -9.24 0.25 6.40
CA GLY A 19 -9.31 -1.21 6.59
C GLY A 19 -8.78 -2.03 5.39
N ARG A 20 -8.76 -3.35 5.54
CA ARG A 20 -8.21 -4.32 4.57
C ARG A 20 -8.67 -4.12 3.12
N SER A 21 -9.93 -3.75 2.89
CA SER A 21 -10.45 -3.49 1.54
C SER A 21 -9.77 -2.31 0.86
N ALA A 22 -9.47 -1.24 1.59
CA ALA A 22 -8.77 -0.07 1.05
C ALA A 22 -7.30 -0.41 0.74
N LEU A 23 -6.67 -1.21 1.61
CA LEU A 23 -5.31 -1.71 1.40
C LEU A 23 -5.22 -2.60 0.16
N ALA A 24 -6.11 -3.59 0.02
CA ALA A 24 -6.16 -4.48 -1.14
C ALA A 24 -6.39 -3.71 -2.45
N TYR A 25 -7.32 -2.75 -2.45
CA TYR A 25 -7.56 -1.88 -3.60
C TYR A 25 -6.32 -1.08 -4.00
N ARG A 26 -5.57 -0.57 -3.00
CA ARG A 26 -4.32 0.16 -3.27
C ARG A 26 -3.23 -0.73 -3.82
N PHE A 27 -3.04 -1.92 -3.28
CA PHE A 27 -2.09 -2.88 -3.85
C PHE A 27 -2.43 -3.21 -5.30
N GLN A 28 -3.71 -3.45 -5.62
CA GLN A 28 -4.15 -3.68 -6.99
C GLN A 28 -3.87 -2.48 -7.91
N LYS A 29 -4.10 -1.25 -7.43
CA LYS A 29 -3.76 -0.01 -8.17
C LYS A 29 -2.25 0.13 -8.42
N LEU A 30 -1.41 -0.37 -7.52
CA LEU A 30 0.04 -0.40 -7.65
C LEU A 30 0.55 -1.57 -8.51
N GLY A 31 -0.34 -2.45 -8.98
CA GLY A 31 0.02 -3.62 -9.78
C GLY A 31 0.37 -4.87 -8.97
N PHE A 32 0.18 -4.84 -7.65
CA PHE A 32 0.34 -6.00 -6.79
C PHE A 32 -0.99 -6.75 -6.65
N GLN A 33 -0.95 -8.06 -6.83
CA GLN A 33 -2.08 -8.95 -6.55
C GLN A 33 -1.73 -9.79 -5.33
N PHE A 34 -2.55 -9.62 -4.29
CA PHE A 34 -2.44 -10.32 -3.03
C PHE A 34 -3.77 -11.00 -2.75
N ASP A 35 -3.72 -12.23 -2.25
CA ASP A 35 -4.90 -12.96 -1.86
C ASP A 35 -5.41 -12.45 -0.49
N ARG A 36 -6.46 -13.09 0.03
CA ARG A 36 -7.03 -12.70 1.33
C ARG A 36 -6.07 -12.93 2.50
N ASN A 37 -5.21 -13.95 2.42
CA ASN A 37 -4.25 -14.30 3.47
C ASN A 37 -3.06 -13.32 3.44
N ASP A 38 -2.52 -13.07 2.26
CA ASP A 38 -1.47 -12.08 1.99
C ASP A 38 -1.89 -10.71 2.48
N VAL A 39 -3.11 -10.25 2.14
CA VAL A 39 -3.63 -8.96 2.60
C VAL A 39 -3.75 -8.92 4.12
N ASP A 40 -4.07 -10.01 4.80
CA ASP A 40 -4.13 -10.03 6.27
C ASP A 40 -2.73 -9.88 6.90
N VAL A 41 -1.72 -10.55 6.34
CA VAL A 41 -0.32 -10.40 6.76
C VAL A 41 0.17 -8.98 6.49
N LEU A 42 -0.01 -8.49 5.26
CA LEU A 42 0.35 -7.14 4.85
C LEU A 42 -0.39 -6.07 5.66
N TYR A 43 -1.63 -6.34 6.09
CA TYR A 43 -2.41 -5.42 6.92
C TYR A 43 -1.79 -5.23 8.30
N ASN A 44 -1.23 -6.29 8.90
CA ASN A 44 -0.52 -6.18 10.16
C ASN A 44 0.75 -5.32 10.03
N GLU A 45 1.53 -5.50 8.96
CA GLU A 45 2.71 -4.67 8.68
C GLU A 45 2.31 -3.22 8.35
N PHE A 46 1.27 -3.05 7.55
CA PHE A 46 0.67 -1.75 7.25
C PHE A 46 0.27 -1.00 8.51
N LEU A 47 -0.37 -1.66 9.49
CA LEU A 47 -0.74 -1.03 10.75
C LEU A 47 0.47 -0.51 11.52
N LYS A 48 1.59 -1.23 11.53
CA LYS A 48 2.83 -0.78 12.19
C LYS A 48 3.40 0.48 11.52
N VAL A 49 3.41 0.50 10.18
CA VAL A 49 3.87 1.68 9.43
C VAL A 49 2.91 2.85 9.62
N ALA A 50 1.60 2.59 9.59
CA ALA A 50 0.57 3.60 9.83
C ALA A 50 0.62 4.17 11.25
N ASP A 51 0.94 3.36 12.26
CA ASP A 51 1.09 3.83 13.65
C ASP A 51 2.34 4.73 13.79
N SER A 52 3.44 4.33 13.13
CA SER A 52 4.71 5.07 13.18
C SER A 52 4.69 6.38 12.37
N LYS A 53 4.19 6.35 11.14
CA LYS A 53 4.17 7.51 10.22
C LYS A 53 2.87 8.30 10.23
N LYS A 54 1.78 7.76 10.82
CA LYS A 54 0.39 8.27 10.75
C LYS A 54 -0.24 8.23 9.36
N GLU A 55 0.58 8.29 8.32
CA GLU A 55 0.21 8.35 6.91
C GLU A 55 1.08 7.36 6.13
N VAL A 56 0.44 6.48 5.37
CA VAL A 56 1.10 5.48 4.53
C VAL A 56 0.85 5.86 3.07
N GLU A 57 1.95 6.16 2.38
CA GLU A 57 1.92 6.48 0.96
C GLU A 57 2.15 5.23 0.09
N ASP A 58 1.93 5.38 -1.21
CA ASP A 58 2.12 4.33 -2.20
C ASP A 58 3.56 3.76 -2.18
N ALA A 59 4.56 4.57 -1.83
CA ALA A 59 5.96 4.14 -1.67
C ALA A 59 6.17 3.21 -0.48
N ASP A 60 5.47 3.46 0.63
CA ASP A 60 5.50 2.60 1.81
C ASP A 60 4.80 1.28 1.52
N LEU A 61 3.63 1.31 0.88
CA LEU A 61 2.93 0.10 0.42
C LEU A 61 3.81 -0.74 -0.50
N THR A 62 4.44 -0.10 -1.48
CA THR A 62 5.37 -0.78 -2.40
C THR A 62 6.53 -1.44 -1.65
N SER A 63 7.05 -0.79 -0.60
CA SER A 63 8.12 -1.36 0.23
C SER A 63 7.63 -2.57 1.02
N ILE A 64 6.46 -2.49 1.66
CA ILE A 64 5.84 -3.59 2.40
C ILE A 64 5.57 -4.78 1.45
N ALA A 65 5.00 -4.51 0.28
CA ALA A 65 4.72 -5.51 -0.75
C ALA A 65 6.00 -6.22 -1.23
N LYS A 66 7.05 -5.45 -1.53
CA LYS A 66 8.35 -6.02 -1.94
C LYS A 66 8.99 -6.84 -0.84
N GLN A 67 8.93 -6.38 0.41
CA GLN A 67 9.43 -7.14 1.56
C GLN A 67 8.70 -8.48 1.70
N TYR A 68 7.38 -8.48 1.56
CA TYR A 68 6.56 -9.69 1.59
C TYR A 68 6.92 -10.67 0.45
N GLN A 69 7.04 -10.17 -0.79
CA GLN A 69 7.44 -10.99 -1.94
C GLN A 69 8.87 -11.54 -1.80
N THR A 70 9.81 -10.76 -1.28
CA THR A 70 11.19 -11.20 -1.01
C THR A 70 11.22 -12.30 0.05
N GLN A 71 10.40 -12.23 1.10
CA GLN A 71 10.34 -13.27 2.11
C GLN A 71 9.65 -14.56 1.62
N GLY A 72 8.73 -14.46 0.65
CA GLY A 72 8.10 -15.61 -0.01
C GLY A 72 8.96 -16.25 -1.11
N ALA A 73 9.94 -15.54 -1.67
CA ALA A 73 10.77 -15.99 -2.79
C ALA A 73 12.05 -16.76 -2.36
N VAL A 74 12.23 -17.00 -1.06
CA VAL A 74 13.34 -17.81 -0.52
C VAL A 74 12.84 -19.22 -0.17
N ALA A 75 12.51 -19.99 -1.19
CA ALA A 75 12.34 -21.45 -1.09
C ALA A 75 13.01 -22.13 -2.29
#